data_AF-A0A8C6XD17-F1
#
_entry.id   AF-A0A8C6XD17-F1
#
_cell.length_a   1.000
_cell.length_b   1.000
_cell.length_c   1.000
_cell.angle_alpha   90.00
_cell.angle_beta   90.00
_cell.angle_gamma   90.00
#
_symmetry.space_group_name_H-M   'P 1'
#
loop_
_entity.id
_entity.type
_entity.pdbx_description
1 polymer ?
#
loop_
_entity_poly.entity_id
_entity_poly.type
_entity_poly.pdbx_seq_one_letter_code
_entity_poly.pdbx_strand_id
1 'polypeptide(L)'
;IPRYYYDAFNKRCRLFTYSGCGGNANNFQTFDQCNKECKPKPTLAHLHVFGVTADVHIPKQPRRKGDKLSYFVLSLSYVSPEICTLPPKVGKCKASFLRFYFNAATGNCEGFIYGGCGGNKNNFVTLGQCRATCQRSGKEEILIFASTCHKASFLVVTIFLGKSCMSIYKGDHLRIE
;
A
#
# COMPACT_ATOMS: atom_id res chain seq x y z
N ILE A 1 -10.80 12.31 -35.72
CA ILE A 1 -11.43 11.91 -34.44
C ILE A 1 -10.32 11.75 -33.40
N PRO A 2 -10.24 12.60 -32.36
CA PRO A 2 -9.21 12.49 -31.32
C PRO A 2 -9.28 11.12 -30.63
N ARG A 3 -8.13 10.43 -30.55
CA ARG A 3 -7.97 9.10 -29.95
C ARG A 3 -6.64 9.03 -29.22
N TYR A 4 -6.46 8.03 -28.37
CA TYR A 4 -5.22 7.76 -27.67
C TYR A 4 -4.57 6.49 -28.20
N TYR A 5 -3.25 6.46 -28.28
CA TYR A 5 -2.47 5.25 -28.55
C TYR A 5 -1.35 5.14 -27.53
N TYR A 6 -0.91 3.92 -27.24
CA TYR A 6 0.23 3.63 -26.41
C TYR A 6 1.52 3.72 -27.21
N ASP A 7 2.37 4.67 -26.85
CA ASP A 7 3.72 4.83 -27.35
C ASP A 7 4.66 3.93 -26.52
N ALA A 8 5.05 2.79 -27.09
CA ALA A 8 5.87 1.79 -26.38
C ALA A 8 7.31 2.25 -26.13
N PHE A 9 7.83 3.19 -26.92
CA PHE A 9 9.17 3.76 -26.75
C PHE A 9 9.19 4.67 -25.52
N ASN A 10 8.21 5.56 -25.42
CA ASN A 10 8.07 6.49 -24.29
C ASN A 10 7.25 5.92 -23.12
N LYS A 11 6.73 4.70 -23.26
CA LYS A 11 5.88 3.98 -22.29
C LYS A 11 4.72 4.83 -21.76
N ARG A 12 4.06 5.57 -22.66
CA ARG A 12 2.97 6.47 -22.30
C ARG A 12 1.88 6.51 -23.37
N CYS A 13 0.64 6.71 -22.93
CA CYS A 13 -0.46 7.00 -23.83
C CYS A 13 -0.34 8.43 -24.36
N ARG A 14 -0.50 8.61 -25.66
CA ARG A 14 -0.44 9.91 -26.35
C ARG A 14 -1.67 10.09 -27.22
N LEU A 15 -2.09 11.34 -27.39
CA LEU A 15 -3.18 11.72 -28.28
C LEU A 15 -2.71 11.61 -29.74
N PHE A 16 -3.58 11.14 -30.62
CA PHE A 16 -3.42 11.19 -32.08
C PHE A 16 -4.77 11.43 -32.77
N THR A 17 -4.73 11.81 -34.05
CA THR A 17 -5.93 12.04 -34.87
C THR A 17 -6.25 10.78 -35.68
N TYR A 18 -7.33 10.08 -35.32
CA TYR A 18 -7.81 8.92 -36.07
C TYR A 18 -8.73 9.34 -37.22
N SER A 19 -8.54 8.74 -38.38
CA SER A 19 -9.29 9.00 -39.62
C SER A 19 -10.76 8.59 -39.55
N GLY A 20 -11.10 7.60 -38.72
CA GLY A 20 -12.47 7.10 -38.53
C GLY A 20 -12.73 5.70 -39.07
N CYS A 21 -11.84 5.14 -39.89
CA CYS A 21 -11.92 3.75 -40.37
C CYS A 21 -10.53 3.09 -40.44
N GLY A 22 -10.50 1.75 -40.35
CA GLY A 22 -9.27 0.94 -40.36
C GLY A 22 -8.50 0.93 -39.03
N GLY A 23 -7.18 0.86 -39.09
CA GLY A 23 -6.29 0.92 -37.92
C GLY A 23 -6.03 -0.43 -37.25
N ASN A 24 -5.62 -0.38 -35.97
CA ASN A 24 -5.30 -1.55 -35.15
C ASN A 24 -5.76 -1.34 -33.69
N ALA A 25 -5.54 -2.34 -32.83
CA ALA A 25 -5.98 -2.34 -31.44
C ALA A 25 -5.33 -1.24 -30.56
N ASN A 26 -4.25 -0.60 -31.00
CA ASN A 26 -3.61 0.50 -30.28
C ASN A 26 -4.34 1.84 -30.53
N ASN A 27 -5.65 1.86 -30.27
CA ASN A 27 -6.54 2.99 -30.56
C ASN A 27 -7.68 3.05 -29.53
N PHE A 28 -7.53 3.94 -28.56
CA PHE A 28 -8.41 4.06 -27.39
C PHE A 28 -9.19 5.37 -27.41
N GLN A 29 -10.41 5.34 -26.90
CA GLN A 29 -11.26 6.53 -26.88
C GLN A 29 -10.82 7.54 -25.81
N THR A 30 -10.34 7.03 -24.67
CA THR A 30 -9.90 7.87 -23.55
C THR A 30 -8.48 7.54 -23.13
N PHE A 31 -7.82 8.52 -22.51
CA PHE A 31 -6.49 8.35 -21.93
C PHE A 31 -6.46 7.26 -20.86
N ASP A 32 -7.51 7.19 -20.04
CA ASP A 32 -7.62 6.20 -18.95
C ASP A 32 -7.79 4.79 -19.48
N GLN A 33 -8.56 4.60 -20.56
CA GLN A 33 -8.69 3.31 -21.22
C GLN A 33 -7.32 2.82 -21.73
N CYS A 34 -6.60 3.67 -22.46
CA CYS A 34 -5.25 3.37 -22.93
C CYS A 34 -4.31 3.01 -21.77
N ASN A 35 -4.36 3.79 -20.68
CA ASN A 35 -3.51 3.54 -19.52
C ASN A 35 -3.84 2.21 -18.85
N LYS A 36 -5.13 1.89 -18.67
CA LYS A 36 -5.58 0.67 -18.02
C LYS A 36 -5.20 -0.57 -18.83
N GLU A 37 -5.28 -0.49 -20.15
CA GLU A 37 -5.01 -1.60 -21.05
C GLU A 37 -3.51 -1.79 -21.34
N CYS A 38 -2.75 -0.71 -21.51
CA CYS A 38 -1.38 -0.77 -22.03
C CYS A 38 -0.27 -0.38 -21.05
N LYS A 39 -0.54 0.41 -19.99
CA LYS A 39 0.53 0.66 -19.01
C LYS A 39 0.86 -0.67 -18.33
N PRO A 40 2.16 -0.98 -18.13
CA PRO A 40 2.55 -2.17 -17.39
C PRO A 40 1.91 -2.10 -16.01
N LYS A 41 1.05 -3.06 -15.71
CA LYS A 41 0.54 -3.28 -14.36
C LYS A 41 1.76 -3.60 -13.49
N PRO A 42 1.91 -3.00 -12.31
CA PRO A 42 3.01 -3.35 -11.43
C PRO A 42 2.97 -4.86 -11.18
N THR A 43 4.08 -5.54 -11.44
CA THR A 43 4.25 -6.95 -11.11
C THR A 43 4.23 -7.04 -9.59
N LEU A 44 3.06 -7.30 -9.04
CA LEU A 44 2.80 -7.41 -7.62
C LEU A 44 3.49 -8.68 -7.11
N ALA A 45 4.64 -8.54 -6.45
CA ALA A 45 5.21 -9.58 -5.63
C ALA A 45 4.74 -9.35 -4.20
N HIS A 46 3.83 -10.20 -3.71
CA HIS A 46 3.37 -10.14 -2.33
C HIS A 46 4.41 -10.82 -1.43
N LEU A 47 4.94 -10.08 -0.45
CA LEU A 47 5.70 -10.65 0.65
C LEU A 47 4.79 -10.76 1.88
N HIS A 48 4.43 -11.98 2.27
CA HIS A 48 3.67 -12.20 3.51
C HIS A 48 4.61 -12.10 4.71
N VAL A 49 4.53 -10.97 5.41
CA VAL A 49 5.05 -10.82 6.78
C VAL A 49 3.80 -10.72 7.66
N PHE A 50 3.71 -11.52 8.73
CA PHE A 50 2.47 -11.67 9.54
C PHE A 50 1.74 -10.34 9.79
N GLY A 51 0.56 -10.17 9.18
CA GLY A 51 -0.31 -9.00 9.34
C GLY A 51 -0.03 -7.78 8.43
N VAL A 52 0.91 -7.88 7.49
CA VAL A 52 1.27 -6.81 6.55
C VAL A 52 1.17 -7.31 5.11
N THR A 53 0.42 -6.59 4.27
CA THR A 53 0.52 -6.70 2.81
C THR A 53 1.51 -5.63 2.33
N ALA A 54 2.67 -6.05 1.81
CA ALA A 54 3.65 -5.14 1.23
C ALA A 54 3.70 -5.31 -0.29
N ASP A 55 3.42 -4.22 -1.02
CA ASP A 55 3.51 -4.20 -2.47
C ASP A 55 4.92 -3.78 -2.90
N VAL A 56 5.66 -4.70 -3.53
CA VAL A 56 7.00 -4.40 -4.05
C VAL A 56 6.87 -3.73 -5.43
N HIS A 57 7.05 -2.42 -5.49
CA HIS A 57 7.30 -1.75 -6.77
C HIS A 57 8.78 -1.90 -7.12
N ILE A 58 9.06 -2.56 -8.25
CA ILE A 58 10.39 -2.58 -8.86
C ILE A 58 10.47 -1.39 -9.83
N PRO A 59 11.05 -0.23 -9.45
CA PRO A 59 11.31 0.81 -10.42
C PRO A 59 12.27 0.27 -11.47
N LYS A 60 11.84 0.24 -12.74
CA LYS A 60 12.76 0.03 -13.87
C LYS A 60 13.62 1.28 -14.01
N GLN A 61 14.71 1.39 -13.25
CA GLN A 61 15.69 2.47 -13.46
C GLN A 61 16.48 2.26 -14.77
N PRO A 62 16.89 3.35 -15.44
CA PRO A 62 17.81 3.27 -16.56
C PRO A 62 19.19 2.84 -16.06
N ARG A 63 19.69 1.72 -16.58
CA ARG A 63 21.02 1.17 -16.26
C ARG A 63 22.10 2.15 -16.71
N ARG A 64 22.83 2.79 -15.79
CA ARG A 64 24.20 3.26 -16.08
C ARG A 64 25.18 2.18 -15.65
N LYS A 65 26.18 1.95 -16.50
CA LYS A 65 27.21 0.92 -16.36
C LYS A 65 28.17 1.34 -15.24
N GLY A 66 28.04 0.79 -14.03
CA GLY A 66 28.99 1.08 -12.94
C GLY A 66 28.54 0.78 -11.51
N ASP A 67 27.26 0.96 -11.16
CA ASP A 67 26.84 0.92 -9.75
C ASP A 67 26.09 -0.38 -9.41
N LYS A 68 26.63 -1.18 -8.48
CA LYS A 68 25.99 -2.37 -7.90
C LYS A 68 25.12 -1.98 -6.69
N LEU A 69 24.12 -1.11 -6.88
CA LEU A 69 23.15 -0.83 -5.81
C LEU A 69 21.73 -0.96 -6.34
N SER A 70 21.11 -2.12 -6.09
CA SER A 70 19.69 -2.35 -6.32
C SER A 70 18.95 -1.99 -5.03
N TYR A 71 18.38 -0.79 -4.99
CA TYR A 71 17.50 -0.40 -3.88
C TYR A 71 16.05 -0.73 -4.24
N PHE A 72 15.29 -1.23 -3.26
CA PHE A 72 13.87 -1.50 -3.39
C PHE A 72 13.11 -0.47 -2.58
N VAL A 73 12.12 0.17 -3.21
CA VAL A 73 11.20 1.06 -2.49
C VAL A 73 10.08 0.20 -1.96
N LEU A 74 10.02 0.00 -0.63
CA LEU A 74 8.87 -0.60 -0.01
C LEU A 74 7.85 0.49 0.30
N SER A 75 6.72 0.43 -0.40
CA SER A 75 5.54 1.19 -0.03
C SER A 75 4.76 0.35 0.97
N LEU A 76 4.93 0.65 2.26
CA LEU A 76 4.08 0.05 3.30
C LEU A 76 2.74 0.78 3.28
N SER A 77 1.75 0.16 2.67
CA SER A 77 0.34 0.54 2.82
C SER A 77 -0.24 -0.24 3.98
N TYR A 78 -0.42 0.43 5.12
CA TYR A 78 -1.18 -0.17 6.22
C TYR A 78 -2.66 -0.24 5.82
N VAL A 79 -3.15 -1.46 5.56
CA VAL A 79 -4.57 -1.70 5.35
C VAL A 79 -5.24 -1.57 6.72
N SER A 80 -6.08 -0.54 6.88
CA SER A 80 -6.86 -0.36 8.09
C SER A 80 -7.70 -1.63 8.34
N PRO A 81 -7.67 -2.22 9.54
CA PRO A 81 -8.42 -3.44 9.85
C PRO A 81 -9.91 -3.30 9.50
N GLU A 82 -10.56 -4.37 9.05
CA GLU A 82 -12.01 -4.35 8.72
C GLU A 82 -12.88 -3.84 9.88
N ILE A 83 -12.46 -4.03 11.13
CA ILE A 83 -13.19 -3.50 12.29
C ILE A 83 -13.30 -1.97 12.27
N CYS A 84 -12.37 -1.27 11.63
CA CYS A 84 -12.35 0.18 11.53
C CYS A 84 -13.31 0.70 10.45
N THR A 85 -13.81 -0.15 9.55
CA THR A 85 -14.81 0.26 8.53
C THR A 85 -16.24 0.05 8.99
N LEU A 86 -16.46 -0.64 10.12
CA LEU A 86 -17.79 -0.90 10.66
C LEU A 86 -18.41 0.37 11.26
N PRO A 87 -19.74 0.56 11.20
CA PRO A 87 -20.41 1.68 11.87
C PRO A 87 -20.40 1.51 13.40
N PRO A 88 -20.55 2.58 14.20
CA PRO A 88 -20.74 2.46 15.64
C PRO A 88 -22.06 1.75 15.95
N LYS A 89 -22.06 0.85 16.95
CA LYS A 89 -23.25 0.07 17.31
C LYS A 89 -23.56 0.14 18.81
N VAL A 90 -24.62 0.87 19.16
CA VAL A 90 -25.12 1.04 20.54
C VAL A 90 -25.54 -0.30 21.15
N GLY A 91 -26.18 -1.17 20.36
CA GLY A 91 -26.65 -2.46 20.83
C GLY A 91 -28.03 -2.40 21.51
N LYS A 92 -28.47 -3.52 22.12
CA LYS A 92 -29.86 -3.69 22.62
C LYS A 92 -30.05 -3.38 24.11
N CYS A 93 -28.97 -3.30 24.87
CA CYS A 93 -29.00 -2.97 26.29
C CYS A 93 -29.11 -1.44 26.49
N LYS A 94 -29.56 -1.01 27.68
CA LYS A 94 -29.89 0.39 28.01
C LYS A 94 -28.90 1.07 28.98
N ALA A 95 -27.73 0.48 29.21
CA ALA A 95 -26.69 1.14 29.99
C ALA A 95 -26.03 2.27 29.17
N SER A 96 -25.28 3.14 29.82
CA SER A 96 -24.61 4.28 29.17
C SER A 96 -23.11 4.21 29.39
N PHE A 97 -22.39 3.52 28.51
CA PHE A 97 -20.94 3.45 28.54
C PHE A 97 -20.34 4.34 27.45
N LEU A 98 -19.54 5.34 27.83
CA LEU A 98 -18.72 6.06 26.86
C LEU A 98 -17.70 5.11 26.23
N ARG A 99 -17.72 5.01 24.91
CA ARG A 99 -16.80 4.21 24.09
C ARG A 99 -16.34 5.04 22.91
N PHE A 100 -15.32 4.55 22.22
CA PHE A 100 -14.76 5.17 21.04
C PHE A 100 -14.91 4.25 19.84
N TYR A 101 -15.15 4.82 18.67
CA TYR A 101 -15.18 4.11 17.40
C TYR A 101 -14.37 4.91 16.37
N PHE A 102 -13.86 4.24 15.34
CA PHE A 102 -13.23 4.90 14.22
C PHE A 102 -14.28 5.30 13.18
N ASN A 103 -14.35 6.59 12.88
CA ASN A 103 -15.18 7.13 11.82
C ASN A 103 -14.36 7.22 10.53
N ALA A 104 -14.60 6.28 9.62
CA ALA A 104 -13.90 6.23 8.33
C ALA A 104 -14.18 7.44 7.43
N ALA A 105 -15.30 8.16 7.62
CA ALA A 105 -15.63 9.35 6.83
C ALA A 105 -14.78 10.56 7.25
N THR A 106 -14.50 10.70 8.55
CA THR A 106 -13.66 11.79 9.08
C THR A 106 -12.19 11.39 9.26
N GLY A 107 -11.89 10.09 9.20
CA GLY A 107 -10.57 9.54 9.52
C GLY A 107 -10.21 9.62 11.00
N ASN A 108 -11.19 9.84 11.88
CA ASN A 108 -10.97 10.13 13.30
C ASN A 108 -11.63 9.15 14.25
N CYS A 109 -11.01 8.95 15.41
CA CYS A 109 -11.64 8.25 16.52
C CYS A 109 -12.58 9.20 17.28
N GLU A 110 -13.85 8.82 17.36
CA GLU A 110 -14.94 9.63 17.91
C GLU A 110 -15.65 8.88 19.04
N GLY A 111 -16.24 9.63 19.98
CA GLY A 111 -16.98 9.07 21.11
C GLY A 111 -18.41 8.68 20.73
N PHE A 112 -18.92 7.57 21.29
CA PHE A 112 -20.32 7.19 21.22
C PHE A 112 -20.77 6.50 22.52
N ILE A 113 -22.09 6.43 22.74
CA ILE A 113 -22.67 5.73 23.89
C ILE A 113 -22.98 4.28 23.52
N TYR A 114 -22.35 3.34 24.23
CA TYR A 114 -22.61 1.91 24.11
C TYR A 114 -23.59 1.43 25.17
N GLY A 115 -24.61 0.71 24.72
CA GLY A 115 -25.70 0.17 25.54
C GLY A 115 -25.29 -0.92 26.53
N GLY A 116 -24.08 -1.50 26.37
CA GLY A 116 -23.54 -2.56 27.22
C GLY A 116 -23.61 -3.97 26.62
N CYS A 117 -24.43 -4.21 25.60
CA CYS A 117 -24.48 -5.51 24.91
C CYS A 117 -24.90 -5.40 23.43
N GLY A 118 -24.45 -6.34 22.58
CA GLY A 118 -24.91 -6.46 21.19
C GLY A 118 -24.29 -5.46 20.19
N GLY A 119 -23.15 -4.86 20.54
CA GLY A 119 -22.35 -4.00 19.66
C GLY A 119 -21.58 -4.77 18.58
N ASN A 120 -20.61 -4.11 17.96
CA ASN A 120 -19.63 -4.74 17.06
C ASN A 120 -18.20 -4.42 17.53
N LYS A 121 -17.19 -4.80 16.73
CA LYS A 121 -15.78 -4.63 17.08
C LYS A 121 -15.24 -3.20 16.93
N ASN A 122 -15.98 -2.28 16.29
CA ASN A 122 -15.62 -0.86 16.28
C ASN A 122 -16.09 -0.18 17.59
N ASN A 123 -15.57 -0.67 18.70
CA ASN A 123 -15.98 -0.29 20.05
C ASN A 123 -14.79 -0.45 20.99
N PHE A 124 -14.11 0.66 21.24
CA PHE A 124 -12.90 0.75 22.04
C PHE A 124 -13.22 1.41 23.38
N VAL A 125 -12.53 0.98 24.44
CA VAL A 125 -12.75 1.52 25.79
C VAL A 125 -12.15 2.92 25.91
N THR A 126 -11.01 3.15 25.27
CA THR A 126 -10.30 4.43 25.32
C THR A 126 -10.02 4.97 23.93
N LEU A 127 -9.87 6.30 23.84
CA LEU A 127 -9.46 6.96 22.60
C LEU A 127 -8.12 6.40 22.09
N GLY A 128 -7.14 6.22 22.98
CA GLY A 128 -5.83 5.68 22.64
C GLY A 128 -5.86 4.29 22.00
N GLN A 129 -6.74 3.40 22.49
CA GLN A 129 -6.96 2.08 21.85
C GLN A 129 -7.49 2.24 20.44
N CYS A 130 -8.52 3.06 20.24
CA CYS A 130 -9.05 3.33 18.91
C CYS A 130 -7.96 3.87 17.96
N ARG A 131 -7.17 4.85 18.42
CA ARG A 131 -6.10 5.44 17.59
C ARG A 131 -5.04 4.41 17.23
N ALA A 132 -4.56 3.64 18.20
CA ALA A 132 -3.54 2.62 17.99
C ALA A 132 -4.00 1.53 17.02
N THR A 133 -5.30 1.20 17.03
CA THR A 133 -5.88 0.18 16.15
C THR A 133 -6.24 0.70 14.76
N CYS A 134 -6.82 1.90 14.67
CA CYS A 134 -7.45 2.38 13.43
C CYS A 134 -6.79 3.63 12.80
N GLN A 135 -6.04 4.43 13.57
CA GLN A 135 -5.36 5.64 13.09
C GLN A 135 -3.88 5.43 12.72
N ARG A 136 -3.47 4.21 12.37
CA ARG A 136 -2.16 3.98 11.71
C ARG A 136 -2.26 4.28 10.22
N SER A 137 -2.58 5.53 9.89
CA SER A 137 -2.57 6.02 8.50
C SER A 137 -1.25 6.73 8.24
N GLY A 138 -0.22 5.94 7.95
CA GLY A 138 1.04 6.42 7.41
C GLY A 138 1.42 5.57 6.21
N LYS A 139 1.60 6.20 5.05
CA LYS A 139 2.47 5.62 4.02
C LYS A 139 3.88 5.85 4.53
N GLU A 140 4.50 4.85 5.13
CA GLU A 140 5.93 4.91 5.37
C GLU A 140 6.63 4.35 4.14
N GLU A 141 7.35 5.22 3.44
CA GLU A 141 8.32 4.81 2.44
C GLU A 141 9.59 4.41 3.18
N ILE A 142 9.80 3.11 3.36
CA ILE A 142 11.07 2.60 3.90
C ILE A 142 11.96 2.26 2.72
N LEU A 143 13.11 2.94 2.64
CA LEU A 143 14.16 2.60 1.70
C LEU A 143 14.87 1.34 2.20
N ILE A 144 14.67 0.23 1.49
CA ILE A 144 15.44 -0.99 1.74
C ILE A 144 16.59 -1.07 0.74
N PHE A 145 17.80 -1.12 1.27
CA PHE A 145 19.00 -1.41 0.50
C PHE A 145 19.22 -2.92 0.55
N ALA A 146 18.98 -3.59 -0.57
CA ALA A 146 19.34 -4.99 -0.72
C ALA A 146 20.68 -5.05 -1.46
N SER A 147 21.72 -5.49 -0.78
CA SER A 147 22.98 -5.85 -1.43
C SER A 147 23.05 -7.37 -1.56
N THR A 148 23.28 -7.87 -2.77
CA THR A 148 23.77 -9.23 -2.93
C THR A 148 25.24 -9.25 -2.50
N CYS A 149 25.56 -9.92 -1.40
CA CYS A 149 26.95 -10.15 -1.06
C CYS A 149 27.54 -11.09 -2.11
N HIS A 150 28.44 -10.60 -2.95
CA HIS A 150 29.02 -11.38 -4.05
C HIS A 150 29.79 -12.63 -3.58
N LYS A 151 30.05 -12.77 -2.27
CA LYS A 151 30.78 -13.89 -1.66
C LYS A 151 29.89 -14.96 -1.03
N ALA A 152 28.59 -14.73 -0.88
CA ALA A 152 27.67 -15.72 -0.34
C ALA A 152 26.34 -15.56 -1.06
N SER A 153 25.82 -16.62 -1.69
CA SER A 153 24.59 -16.64 -2.50
C SER A 153 23.30 -16.38 -1.70
N PHE A 154 23.37 -15.57 -0.64
CA PHE A 154 22.28 -15.18 0.24
C PHE A 154 21.90 -13.73 -0.03
N LEU A 155 20.60 -13.48 -0.03
CA LEU A 155 20.04 -12.13 -0.01
C LEU A 155 20.22 -11.58 1.40
N VAL A 156 21.06 -10.56 1.55
CA VAL A 156 21.16 -9.79 2.80
C VAL A 156 20.27 -8.57 2.63
N VAL A 157 19.23 -8.48 3.46
CA VAL A 157 18.34 -7.33 3.49
C VAL A 157 18.86 -6.40 4.58
N THR A 158 19.37 -5.24 4.18
CA THR A 158 19.84 -4.23 5.13
C THR A 158 18.77 -3.15 5.25
N ILE A 159 18.14 -3.09 6.43
CA ILE A 159 17.14 -2.07 6.74
C ILE A 159 17.87 -0.87 7.36
N PHE A 160 17.71 0.29 6.74
CA PHE A 160 18.17 1.55 7.29
C PHE A 160 16.99 2.29 7.90
N LEU A 161 17.00 2.44 9.23
CA LEU A 161 16.06 3.28 9.98
C LEU A 161 16.80 4.55 10.40
N GLY A 162 16.83 5.55 9.51
CA GLY A 162 17.62 6.78 9.74
C GLY A 162 19.13 6.51 9.70
N LYS A 163 19.86 6.83 10.77
CA LYS A 163 21.33 6.59 10.87
C LYS A 163 21.71 5.18 11.35
N SER A 164 20.72 4.37 11.73
CA SER A 164 20.91 3.03 12.26
C SER A 164 20.69 1.98 11.17
N CYS A 165 21.52 0.96 11.16
CA CYS A 165 21.52 -0.10 10.16
C CYS A 165 21.33 -1.47 10.84
N MET A 166 20.39 -2.27 10.33
CA MET A 166 20.15 -3.64 10.79
C MET A 166 20.20 -4.60 9.60
N SER A 167 20.94 -5.70 9.75
CA SER A 167 21.08 -6.74 8.72
C SER A 167 20.19 -7.93 9.08
N ILE A 168 19.38 -8.39 8.14
CA ILE A 168 18.51 -9.56 8.30
C ILE A 168 19.04 -10.69 7.41
N TYR A 169 19.23 -11.86 7.99
CA TYR A 169 19.67 -13.07 7.29
C TYR A 169 18.48 -14.01 7.05
N LYS A 170 18.62 -14.85 6.03
CA LYS A 170 17.63 -15.88 5.71
C LYS A 170 17.48 -16.84 6.90
N GLY A 171 16.34 -16.77 7.61
CA GLY A 171 16.02 -17.60 8.78
C GLY A 171 15.77 -16.80 10.06
N ASP A 172 16.03 -15.49 10.08
CA ASP A 172 15.78 -14.66 11.25
C ASP A 172 14.29 -14.28 11.37
N HIS A 173 13.75 -14.36 12.59
CA HIS A 173 12.41 -13.84 12.92
C HIS A 173 12.52 -12.35 13.31
N LEU A 174 11.80 -11.47 12.59
CA LEU A 174 11.67 -10.06 12.96
C LEU A 174 10.91 -9.92 14.27
N ARG A 175 11.57 -9.41 15.32
CA ARG A 175 10.91 -8.88 16.52
C ARG A 175 11.20 -7.39 16.56
N ILE A 176 10.17 -6.58 16.38
CA ILE A 176 10.24 -5.12 16.54
C ILE A 176 9.75 -4.85 17.96
N GLU A 177 10.62 -4.30 18.82
CA GLU A 177 10.22 -3.72 20.12
C GLU A 177 9.59 -2.33 19.92
#